data_AF-A0AAU1C3A7-F1
#
_entry.id   AF-A0AAU1C3A7-F1
#
_cell.length_a   1.000
_cell.length_b   1.000
_cell.length_c   1.000
_cell.angle_alpha   90.00
_cell.angle_beta   90.00
_cell.angle_gamma   90.00
#
_symmetry.space_group_name_H-M   'P 1'
#
loop_
_entity.id
_entity.type
_entity.pdbx_description
1 polymer ?
#
loop_
_entity_poly.entity_id
_entity_poly.type
_entity_poly.pdbx_seq_one_letter_code
_entity_poly.pdbx_strand_id
1 'polypeptide(L)'
;MIANMSKPGLNLLSRLREEHMRAPFPPHMRRREIEGEDMVLLDAEIAGCASSSLPGSLDESVNEILLGCLAAVEKVLPLIDDEGGAIEYYERLREMAALVAEIGNANAR
;
A
#
# COMPACT_ATOMS: atom_id res chain seq x y z
N MET A 1 -18.47 9.61 19.53
CA MET A 1 -17.68 8.40 19.85
C MET A 1 -17.06 7.84 18.56
N ILE A 2 -15.93 8.36 18.10
CA ILE A 2 -15.28 7.90 16.85
C ILE A 2 -13.73 7.86 16.92
N ALA A 3 -13.15 7.80 18.13
CA ALA A 3 -11.68 7.68 18.28
C ALA A 3 -11.17 6.21 18.25
N ASN A 4 -12.05 5.23 18.01
CA ASN A 4 -11.71 3.81 18.23
C ASN A 4 -11.38 3.02 16.96
N MET A 5 -11.58 3.57 15.76
CA MET A 5 -11.26 2.89 14.49
C MET A 5 -9.80 3.09 14.06
N SER A 6 -9.18 4.24 14.39
CA SER A 6 -7.82 4.55 13.95
C SER A 6 -6.74 3.70 14.65
N LYS A 7 -6.92 3.29 15.91
CA LYS A 7 -5.94 2.47 16.65
C LYS A 7 -5.81 1.03 16.10
N PRO A 8 -6.91 0.28 15.89
CA PRO A 8 -6.84 -1.02 15.25
C PRO A 8 -6.28 -0.97 13.82
N GLY A 9 -6.69 0.03 13.03
CA GLY A 9 -6.20 0.23 11.66
C GLY A 9 -4.70 0.53 11.60
N LEU A 10 -4.19 1.41 12.46
CA LEU A 10 -2.75 1.69 12.55
C LEU A 10 -1.94 0.48 13.02
N ASN A 11 -2.46 -0.32 13.96
CA ASN A 11 -1.81 -1.54 14.41
C ASN A 11 -1.73 -2.59 13.28
N LEU A 12 -2.82 -2.75 12.51
CA LEU A 12 -2.86 -3.63 11.35
C LEU A 12 -1.89 -3.15 10.26
N LEU A 13 -1.91 -1.85 9.93
CA LEU A 13 -0.97 -1.24 8.99
C LEU A 13 0.49 -1.47 9.41
N SER A 14 0.79 -1.30 10.70
CA SER A 14 2.14 -1.55 11.24
C SER A 14 2.57 -3.00 11.03
N ARG A 15 1.67 -3.96 11.29
CA ARG A 15 1.96 -5.39 11.11
C ARG A 15 2.18 -5.74 9.63
N LEU A 16 1.28 -5.31 8.75
CA LEU A 16 1.40 -5.58 7.31
C LEU A 16 2.67 -4.95 6.73
N ARG A 17 3.02 -3.74 7.16
CA ARG A 17 4.30 -3.12 6.77
C ARG A 17 5.48 -3.95 7.21
N GLU A 18 5.51 -4.42 8.46
CA GLU A 18 6.61 -5.27 8.93
C GLU A 18 6.73 -6.57 8.14
N GLU A 19 5.61 -7.21 7.83
CA GLU A 19 5.57 -8.40 6.98
C GLU A 19 6.09 -8.09 5.57
N HIS A 20 5.67 -6.97 4.98
CA HIS A 20 6.09 -6.51 3.66
C HIS A 20 7.59 -6.23 3.59
N MET A 21 8.15 -5.53 4.59
CA MET A 21 9.57 -5.20 4.64
C MET A 21 10.46 -6.43 4.84
N ARG A 22 9.92 -7.53 5.38
CA ARG A 22 10.62 -8.82 5.50
C ARG A 22 10.51 -9.67 4.24
N ALA A 23 9.46 -9.47 3.44
CA ALA A 23 9.27 -10.20 2.19
C ALA A 23 10.26 -9.71 1.12
N PRO A 24 10.96 -10.63 0.43
CA PRO A 24 11.81 -10.22 -0.69
C PRO A 24 10.95 -9.70 -1.84
N PHE A 25 11.34 -8.55 -2.42
CA PHE A 25 10.68 -8.06 -3.63
C PHE A 25 10.77 -9.10 -4.76
N PRO A 26 9.65 -9.45 -5.43
CA PRO A 26 9.62 -10.48 -6.48
C PRO A 26 10.61 -10.16 -7.62
N PRO A 27 11.62 -11.03 -7.88
CA PRO A 27 12.70 -10.67 -8.80
C PRO A 27 12.28 -10.36 -10.23
N HIS A 28 11.29 -11.08 -10.77
CA HIS A 28 10.79 -10.90 -12.13
C HIS A 28 9.95 -9.62 -12.29
N MET A 29 9.53 -8.99 -11.18
CA MET A 29 8.87 -7.68 -11.19
C MET A 29 9.86 -6.52 -11.28
N ARG A 30 11.18 -6.78 -11.16
CA ARG A 30 12.18 -5.72 -11.31
C ARG A 30 12.20 -5.24 -12.75
N ARG A 31 12.07 -3.92 -12.95
CA ARG A 31 11.97 -3.27 -14.28
C ARG A 31 10.77 -3.74 -15.10
N ARG A 32 9.76 -4.32 -14.44
CA ARG A 32 8.52 -4.71 -15.08
C ARG A 32 7.59 -3.51 -15.11
N GLU A 33 6.93 -3.33 -16.24
CA GLU A 33 5.81 -2.41 -16.40
C GLU A 33 4.56 -3.24 -16.76
N ILE A 34 3.43 -2.93 -16.13
CA ILE A 34 2.14 -3.57 -16.40
C ILE A 34 1.10 -2.47 -16.58
N GLU A 35 0.44 -2.41 -17.74
CA GLU A 35 -0.57 -1.38 -18.05
C GLU A 35 -0.07 0.06 -17.80
N GLY A 36 1.21 0.32 -18.10
CA GLY A 36 1.87 1.62 -17.90
C GLY A 36 2.36 1.89 -16.47
N GLU A 37 2.18 0.96 -15.53
CA GLU A 37 2.63 1.11 -14.14
C GLU A 37 4.00 0.44 -13.94
N ASP A 38 4.99 1.19 -13.46
CA ASP A 38 6.26 0.62 -13.03
C ASP A 38 6.09 -0.08 -11.67
N MET A 39 6.33 -1.39 -11.65
CA MET A 39 6.05 -2.25 -10.51
C MET A 39 6.98 -1.94 -9.31
N VAL A 40 8.19 -1.43 -9.55
CA VAL A 40 9.12 -1.02 -8.48
C VAL A 40 8.71 0.33 -7.91
N LEU A 41 8.29 1.27 -8.78
CA LEU A 41 7.80 2.57 -8.33
C LEU A 41 6.52 2.41 -7.50
N LEU A 42 5.59 1.58 -7.96
CA LEU A 42 4.33 1.31 -7.25
C LEU A 42 4.56 0.73 -5.85
N ASP A 43 5.50 -0.21 -5.70
CA ASP A 43 5.92 -0.71 -4.38
C ASP A 43 6.48 0.41 -3.50
N ALA A 44 7.43 1.19 -4.03
CA ALA A 44 8.10 2.25 -3.28
C ALA A 44 7.13 3.36 -2.82
N GLU A 45 6.18 3.75 -3.68
CA GLU A 45 5.19 4.78 -3.37
C GLU A 45 4.23 4.31 -2.26
N ILE A 46 3.68 3.10 -2.37
CA ILE A 46 2.77 2.56 -1.35
C ILE A 46 3.51 2.33 -0.03
N ALA A 47 4.69 1.72 -0.04
CA ALA A 47 5.48 1.48 1.17
C ALA A 47 5.94 2.79 1.83
N GLY A 48 6.24 3.82 1.02
CA GLY A 48 6.54 5.17 1.47
C GLY A 48 5.36 5.82 2.17
N CYS A 49 4.18 5.82 1.55
CA CYS A 49 2.95 6.37 2.12
C CYS A 49 2.54 5.64 3.40
N ALA A 50 2.62 4.30 3.43
CA ALA A 50 2.37 3.52 4.64
C ALA A 50 3.30 3.93 5.79
N SER A 51 4.59 4.16 5.49
CA SER A 51 5.58 4.57 6.48
C SER A 51 5.33 5.98 7.01
N SER A 52 4.94 6.93 6.17
CA SER A 52 4.65 8.32 6.58
C SER A 52 3.37 8.45 7.40
N SER A 53 2.47 7.47 7.31
CA SER A 53 1.13 7.51 7.94
C SER A 53 1.10 6.92 9.35
N LEU A 54 2.05 6.06 9.69
CA LEU A 54 2.15 5.43 11.02
C LEU A 54 2.28 6.40 12.20
N PRO A 55 2.93 7.58 12.08
CA PRO A 55 2.88 8.62 13.12
C PRO A 55 1.48 9.20 13.38
N GLY A 56 0.49 8.89 12.55
CA GLY A 56 -0.91 9.27 12.72
C GLY A 56 -1.30 10.57 12.01
N SER A 57 -0.39 11.23 11.30
CA SER A 57 -0.68 12.38 10.44
C SER A 57 -0.54 12.00 8.98
N LEU A 58 -1.60 12.20 8.21
CA LEU A 58 -1.58 12.12 6.76
C LEU A 58 -1.63 13.55 6.22
N ASP A 59 -0.61 13.93 5.46
CA ASP A 59 -0.66 15.16 4.67
C ASP A 59 -1.58 14.94 3.46
N GLU A 60 -2.24 16.00 2.99
CA GLU A 60 -3.19 15.94 1.88
C GLU A 60 -2.52 15.42 0.59
N SER A 61 -1.24 15.77 0.40
CA SER A 61 -0.39 15.27 -0.68
C SER A 61 -0.20 13.74 -0.66
N VAL A 62 -0.11 13.13 0.53
CA VAL A 62 0.02 11.68 0.69
C VAL A 62 -1.29 10.99 0.30
N ASN A 63 -2.43 11.62 0.56
CA ASN A 63 -3.74 11.04 0.24
C ASN A 63 -3.98 10.97 -1.28
N GLU A 64 -3.63 12.02 -2.03
CA GLU A 64 -3.78 12.02 -3.50
C GLU A 64 -2.90 10.95 -4.18
N ILE A 65 -1.63 10.87 -3.79
CA ILE A 65 -0.68 9.86 -4.29
C ILE A 65 -1.22 8.45 -4.01
N LEU A 66 -1.73 8.23 -2.80
CA LEU A 66 -2.21 6.94 -2.36
C LEU A 66 -3.46 6.47 -3.11
N LEU A 67 -4.40 7.37 -3.41
CA LEU A 67 -5.58 7.02 -4.20
C LEU A 67 -5.18 6.58 -5.62
N GLY A 68 -4.20 7.26 -6.21
CA GLY A 68 -3.60 6.84 -7.48
C GLY A 68 -2.95 5.47 -7.38
N CYS A 69 -2.13 5.24 -6.34
CA CYS A 69 -1.48 3.96 -6.10
C CYS A 69 -2.47 2.82 -5.86
N LEU A 70 -3.56 3.06 -5.13
CA LEU A 70 -4.59 2.07 -4.87
C LEU A 70 -5.29 1.65 -6.18
N ALA A 71 -5.63 2.61 -7.03
CA ALA A 71 -6.20 2.32 -8.35
C ALA A 71 -5.19 1.57 -9.24
N ALA A 72 -3.91 1.96 -9.22
CA ALA A 72 -2.86 1.29 -9.98
C ALA A 72 -2.64 -0.16 -9.53
N VAL A 73 -2.55 -0.42 -8.22
CA VAL A 73 -2.38 -1.79 -7.70
C VAL A 73 -3.61 -2.66 -8.00
N GLU A 74 -4.82 -2.13 -7.88
CA GLU A 74 -6.05 -2.85 -8.24
C GLU A 74 -6.14 -3.17 -9.74
N LYS A 75 -5.60 -2.29 -10.60
CA LYS A 75 -5.52 -2.50 -12.05
C LYS A 75 -4.54 -3.62 -12.40
N VAL A 76 -3.36 -3.65 -11.80
CA VAL A 76 -2.30 -4.61 -12.18
C VAL A 76 -2.45 -5.97 -11.51
N LEU A 77 -3.06 -6.05 -10.31
CA LEU A 77 -3.17 -7.29 -9.53
C LEU A 77 -3.73 -8.48 -10.35
N PRO A 78 -4.81 -8.35 -11.14
CA PRO A 78 -5.35 -9.46 -11.92
C PRO A 78 -4.47 -9.91 -13.09
N LEU A 79 -3.43 -9.13 -13.41
CA LEU A 79 -2.51 -9.36 -14.54
C LEU A 79 -1.16 -9.92 -14.09
N ILE A 80 -0.97 -10.10 -12.77
CA ILE A 80 0.24 -10.66 -12.20
C ILE A 80 0.16 -12.19 -12.27
N ASP A 81 1.19 -12.81 -12.85
CA ASP A 81 1.43 -14.24 -12.70
C ASP A 81 1.98 -14.52 -11.29
N ASP A 82 1.51 -15.61 -10.64
CA ASP A 82 1.93 -15.97 -9.27
C ASP A 82 3.31 -16.65 -9.22
N GLU A 83 4.27 -16.11 -9.95
CA GLU A 83 5.66 -16.52 -9.84
C GLU A 83 6.25 -15.91 -8.55
N GLY A 84 7.00 -16.71 -7.77
CA GLY A 84 7.76 -16.19 -6.63
C GLY A 84 6.93 -15.45 -5.55
N GLY A 85 5.62 -15.73 -5.44
CA GLY A 85 4.71 -15.11 -4.48
C GLY A 85 4.34 -13.66 -4.82
N ALA A 86 4.39 -13.29 -6.11
CA ALA A 86 4.09 -11.93 -6.53
C ALA A 86 2.65 -11.51 -6.20
N ILE A 87 1.65 -12.39 -6.33
CA ILE A 87 0.26 -12.01 -6.01
C ILE A 87 0.14 -11.64 -4.54
N GLU A 88 0.62 -12.50 -3.62
CA GLU A 88 0.60 -12.22 -2.18
C GLU A 88 1.35 -10.92 -1.83
N TYR A 89 2.46 -10.64 -2.52
CA TYR A 89 3.24 -9.41 -2.35
C TYR A 89 2.42 -8.16 -2.68
N TYR A 90 1.77 -8.11 -3.85
CA TYR A 90 0.99 -6.96 -4.28
C TYR A 90 -0.40 -6.89 -3.61
N GLU A 91 -0.96 -8.01 -3.15
CA GLU A 91 -2.16 -8.01 -2.29
C GLU A 91 -1.88 -7.30 -0.96
N ARG A 92 -0.71 -7.55 -0.35
CA ARG A 92 -0.30 -6.84 0.87
C ARG A 92 -0.12 -5.35 0.64
N LEU A 93 0.45 -4.94 -0.50
CA LEU A 93 0.53 -3.53 -0.90
C LEU A 93 -0.86 -2.91 -1.02
N ARG A 94 -1.81 -3.59 -1.68
CA ARG A 94 -3.19 -3.14 -1.80
C ARG A 94 -3.86 -2.96 -0.43
N GLU A 95 -3.70 -3.92 0.48
CA GLU A 95 -4.27 -3.85 1.83
C GLU A 95 -3.68 -2.68 2.63
N MET A 96 -2.36 -2.49 2.58
CA MET A 96 -1.71 -1.33 3.20
C MET A 96 -2.23 -0.01 2.61
N ALA A 97 -2.36 0.08 1.29
CA ALA A 97 -2.86 1.29 0.64
C ALA A 97 -4.31 1.61 1.05
N ALA A 98 -5.18 0.60 1.09
CA ALA A 98 -6.56 0.76 1.54
C ALA A 98 -6.64 1.25 2.99
N LEU A 99 -5.84 0.67 3.90
CA LEU A 99 -5.80 1.08 5.31
C LEU A 99 -5.33 2.52 5.49
N VAL A 100 -4.31 2.93 4.74
CA VAL A 100 -3.84 4.32 4.80
C VAL A 100 -4.94 5.28 4.33
N ALA A 101 -5.67 4.94 3.26
CA ALA A 101 -6.76 5.78 2.74
C ALA A 101 -7.91 5.88 3.75
N GLU A 102 -8.25 4.78 4.43
CA GLU A 102 -9.24 4.76 5.51
C GLU A 102 -8.82 5.64 6.69
N ILE A 103 -7.55 5.59 7.10
CA ILE A 103 -7.01 6.43 8.18
C ILE A 103 -7.06 7.91 7.80
N GLY A 104 -6.70 8.26 6.56
CA GLY A 104 -6.75 9.64 6.06
C GLY A 104 -8.18 10.18 6.06
N ASN A 105 -9.13 9.39 5.56
CA ASN A 105 -10.55 9.74 5.57
C ASN A 105 -11.13 9.87 6.98
N ALA A 106 -10.66 9.08 7.94
CA ALA A 106 -11.08 9.19 9.34
C ALA A 106 -10.53 10.44 10.03
N ASN A 107 -9.32 10.89 9.66
CA ASN A 107 -8.69 12.08 10.22
C ASN A 107 -9.21 13.40 9.61
N ALA A 108 -9.83 13.35 8.43
CA ALA A 108 -10.43 14.50 7.75
C ALA A 108 -11.87 14.84 8.21
N ARG A 109 -12.49 13.98 9.03
CA ARG A 109 -13.87 14.13 9.55
C ARG A 109 -13.89 14.62 11.00
#